data_AF-A0A3E0D468-F1
#
_entry.id   AF-A0A3E0D468-F1
#
_cell.length_a   1.000
_cell.length_b   1.000
_cell.length_c   1.000
_cell.angle_alpha   90.00
_cell.angle_beta   90.00
_cell.angle_gamma   90.00
#
_symmetry.space_group_name_H-M   'P 1'
#
loop_
_entity.id
_entity.type
_entity.pdbx_description
1 polymer ?
#
loop_
_entity_poly.entity_id
_entity_poly.type
_entity_poly.pdbx_seq_one_letter_code
_entity_poly.pdbx_strand_id
1 'polypeptide(L)'
;MRDTNENMIELLETSNKDNIYSALIKLSIASEELRLRFGIERADYGRLKQILEFRPFENTGVARYRYFFALSYRKDTENQELVHTAIRVEQLDRHKQYEFVVSKKFVSNILWFNSLTDKKDIEPMIER
;
A
#
# COMPACT_ATOMS: atom_id res chain seq x y z
N MET A 1 -8.07 6.01 -22.89
CA MET A 1 -6.71 5.84 -22.32
C MET A 1 -6.78 4.62 -21.42
N ARG A 2 -5.77 3.73 -21.38
CA ARG A 2 -5.68 2.69 -20.34
C ARG A 2 -4.91 3.29 -19.18
N ASP A 3 -5.49 3.31 -17.99
CA ASP A 3 -4.76 3.73 -16.79
C ASP A 3 -3.72 2.65 -16.46
N THR A 4 -2.45 2.95 -16.74
CA THR A 4 -1.33 2.05 -16.44
C THR A 4 -1.01 2.13 -14.95
N ASN A 5 -1.62 1.23 -14.18
CA ASN A 5 -1.38 1.06 -12.74
C ASN A 5 0.08 0.63 -12.41
N GLU A 6 0.93 0.48 -13.42
CA GLU A 6 2.36 0.19 -13.38
C GLU A 6 3.14 1.16 -12.48
N ASN A 7 2.65 2.40 -12.35
CA ASN A 7 3.24 3.45 -11.49
C ASN A 7 2.57 3.56 -10.10
N MET A 8 1.59 2.72 -9.76
CA MET A 8 0.94 2.76 -8.44
C MET A 8 1.72 1.95 -7.40
N ILE A 9 1.79 2.47 -6.17
CA ILE A 9 2.39 1.72 -5.05
C ILE A 9 1.48 0.55 -4.66
N GLU A 10 2.01 -0.66 -4.77
CA GLU A 10 1.36 -1.93 -4.44
C GLU A 10 1.73 -2.37 -3.01
N LEU A 11 0.74 -2.71 -2.18
CA LEU A 11 0.95 -3.33 -0.87
C LEU A 11 1.09 -4.85 -1.05
N LEU A 12 2.27 -5.39 -0.74
CA LEU A 12 2.59 -6.81 -0.94
C LEU A 12 2.43 -7.66 0.33
N GLU A 13 2.87 -7.13 1.48
CA GLU A 13 2.94 -7.89 2.73
C GLU A 13 2.88 -6.96 3.96
N THR A 14 2.48 -7.53 5.09
CA THR A 14 2.71 -6.98 6.43
C THR A 14 3.34 -8.07 7.30
N SER A 15 4.43 -7.77 8.00
CA SER A 15 5.10 -8.74 8.87
C SER A 15 5.31 -8.20 10.28
N ASN A 16 5.37 -9.11 11.25
CA ASN A 16 5.80 -8.86 12.61
C ASN A 16 6.91 -9.88 12.95
N LYS A 17 8.13 -9.41 13.14
CA LYS A 17 9.29 -10.22 13.54
C LYS A 17 9.92 -9.54 14.75
N ASP A 18 10.12 -10.28 15.84
CA ASP A 18 10.77 -9.78 17.07
C ASP A 18 10.12 -8.48 17.64
N ASN A 19 8.80 -8.38 17.52
CA ASN A 19 7.95 -7.21 17.83
C ASN A 19 8.15 -5.98 16.92
N ILE A 20 8.98 -6.08 15.87
CA ILE A 20 9.12 -5.07 14.82
C ILE A 20 8.06 -5.32 13.75
N TYR A 21 7.12 -4.38 13.64
CA TYR A 21 6.09 -4.38 12.61
C TYR A 21 6.63 -3.69 11.34
N SER A 22 6.41 -4.30 10.18
CA SER A 22 6.79 -3.74 8.88
C SER A 22 5.74 -3.95 7.81
N ALA A 23 5.72 -3.05 6.83
CA ALA A 23 5.03 -3.24 5.55
C ALA A 23 6.06 -3.50 4.45
N LEU A 24 5.70 -4.34 3.48
CA LEU A 24 6.39 -4.47 2.20
C LEU A 24 5.53 -3.83 1.11
N ILE A 25 6.10 -2.86 0.40
CA ILE A 25 5.49 -2.25 -0.79
C ILE A 25 6.33 -2.54 -2.04
N LYS A 26 5.69 -2.48 -3.21
CA LYS A 26 6.34 -2.37 -4.51
C LYS A 26 5.99 -1.03 -5.17
N LEU A 27 6.95 -0.43 -5.86
CA LEU A 27 6.80 0.79 -6.65
C LEU A 27 7.80 0.82 -7.81
N SER A 28 7.64 1.76 -8.75
CA SER A 28 8.59 2.03 -9.83
C SER A 28 9.29 3.36 -9.58
N ILE A 29 10.63 3.38 -9.64
CA ILE A 29 11.46 4.60 -9.58
C ILE A 29 12.49 4.52 -10.70
N ALA A 30 12.61 5.56 -11.52
CA ALA A 30 13.49 5.60 -12.70
C ALA A 30 13.32 4.38 -13.66
N SER A 31 12.10 3.86 -13.76
CA SER A 31 11.73 2.63 -14.50
C SER A 31 12.28 1.30 -13.93
N GLU A 32 12.83 1.32 -12.72
CA GLU A 32 13.23 0.15 -11.95
C GLU A 32 12.11 -0.24 -10.96
N GLU A 33 11.62 -1.49 -11.03
CA GLU A 33 10.67 -2.00 -10.03
C GLU A 33 11.39 -2.34 -8.72
N LEU A 34 11.11 -1.57 -7.68
CA LEU A 34 11.69 -1.74 -6.34
C LEU A 34 10.69 -2.36 -5.37
N ARG A 35 11.20 -3.13 -4.41
CA ARG A 35 10.47 -3.59 -3.22
C ARG A 35 11.07 -2.96 -1.98
N LEU A 36 10.27 -2.23 -1.20
CA LEU A 36 10.73 -1.55 0.00
C LEU A 36 10.06 -2.13 1.24
N ARG A 37 10.86 -2.56 2.22
CA ARG A 37 10.38 -2.94 3.55
C ARG A 37 10.70 -1.84 4.55
N PHE A 38 9.68 -1.29 5.19
CA PHE A 38 9.83 -0.21 6.16
C PHE A 38 9.03 -0.46 7.43
N GLY A 39 9.49 0.12 8.54
CA GLY A 39 8.85 0.00 9.85
C GLY A 39 7.50 0.74 9.89
N ILE A 40 6.50 0.11 10.50
CA ILE A 40 5.15 0.67 10.69
C ILE A 40 4.76 0.58 12.17
N GLU A 41 3.70 1.28 12.55
CA GLU A 41 3.15 1.15 13.90
C GLU A 41 2.27 -0.09 14.03
N ARG A 42 2.20 -0.67 15.24
CA ARG A 42 1.30 -1.79 15.56
C ARG A 42 -0.16 -1.51 15.18
N ALA A 43 -0.57 -0.24 15.28
CA ALA A 43 -1.90 0.23 14.90
C ALA A 43 -2.16 0.15 13.38
N ASP A 44 -1.14 0.35 12.55
CA ASP A 44 -1.24 0.21 11.09
C ASP A 44 -1.12 -1.24 10.65
N TYR A 45 -0.28 -2.05 11.30
CA TYR A 45 -0.14 -3.48 10.97
C TYR A 45 -1.50 -4.20 10.91
N GLY A 46 -2.40 -3.96 11.87
CA GLY A 46 -3.75 -4.52 11.85
C GLY A 46 -4.61 -4.05 10.67
N ARG A 47 -4.52 -2.76 10.31
CA ARG A 47 -5.29 -2.14 9.22
C ARG A 47 -4.79 -2.55 7.84
N LEU A 48 -3.48 -2.60 7.65
CA LEU A 48 -2.84 -3.06 6.42
C LEU A 48 -3.06 -4.56 6.22
N LYS A 49 -3.09 -5.34 7.30
CA LYS A 49 -3.50 -6.75 7.23
C LYS A 49 -4.96 -6.91 6.81
N GLN A 50 -5.88 -6.08 7.33
CA GLN A 50 -7.28 -6.06 6.87
C GLN A 50 -7.41 -5.74 5.37
N ILE A 51 -6.57 -4.84 4.83
CA ILE A 51 -6.49 -4.59 3.38
C ILE A 51 -6.07 -5.87 2.64
N LEU A 52 -4.98 -6.52 3.06
CA LEU A 52 -4.45 -7.74 2.42
C LEU A 52 -5.41 -8.94 2.49
N GLU A 53 -6.29 -8.99 3.48
CA GLU A 53 -7.31 -10.03 3.66
C GLU A 53 -8.65 -9.72 2.95
N PHE A 54 -8.85 -8.51 2.43
CA PHE A 54 -10.12 -8.06 1.86
C PHE A 54 -10.39 -8.56 0.44
N ARG A 55 -11.41 -9.42 0.27
CA ARG A 55 -11.73 -10.10 -1.00
C ARG A 55 -13.13 -9.75 -1.50
N PRO A 56 -13.33 -8.61 -2.19
CA PRO A 56 -14.64 -8.10 -2.56
C PRO A 56 -15.23 -8.64 -3.86
N PHE A 57 -14.56 -9.56 -4.56
CA PHE A 57 -15.05 -10.16 -5.80
C PHE A 57 -15.42 -11.62 -5.56
N GLU A 58 -16.72 -11.91 -5.65
CA GLU A 58 -17.25 -13.27 -5.55
C GLU A 58 -17.00 -14.07 -6.84
N ASN A 59 -16.83 -15.39 -6.68
CA ASN A 59 -16.78 -16.41 -7.75
C ASN A 59 -15.70 -16.20 -8.83
N THR A 60 -14.69 -15.38 -8.54
CA THR A 60 -13.43 -15.29 -9.28
C THR A 60 -12.52 -16.49 -8.99
N GLY A 61 -11.76 -16.96 -10.00
CA GLY A 61 -10.86 -18.11 -9.88
C GLY A 61 -9.62 -17.88 -8.99
N VAL A 62 -8.70 -18.84 -9.00
CA VAL A 62 -7.50 -18.95 -8.12
C VAL A 62 -6.43 -17.84 -8.35
N ALA A 63 -6.77 -16.76 -9.06
CA ALA A 63 -5.90 -15.61 -9.24
C ALA A 63 -5.74 -14.83 -7.93
N ARG A 64 -4.51 -14.35 -7.68
CA ARG A 64 -4.20 -13.53 -6.50
C ARG A 64 -4.86 -12.15 -6.61
N TYR A 65 -5.34 -11.65 -5.48
CA TYR A 65 -5.69 -10.25 -5.31
C TYR A 65 -4.43 -9.37 -5.28
N ARG A 66 -4.54 -8.14 -5.79
CA ARG A 66 -3.51 -7.09 -5.71
C ARG A 66 -4.14 -5.82 -5.13
N TYR A 67 -3.35 -5.05 -4.38
CA TYR A 67 -3.82 -3.91 -3.59
C TYR A 67 -2.92 -2.71 -3.82
N PHE A 68 -3.46 -1.62 -4.36
CA PHE A 68 -2.68 -0.43 -4.70
C PHE A 68 -3.22 0.83 -4.03
N PHE A 69 -2.33 1.69 -3.54
CA PHE A 69 -2.72 2.99 -3.00
C PHE A 69 -3.11 3.93 -4.13
N ALA A 70 -4.35 4.42 -4.14
CA ALA A 70 -4.82 5.41 -5.12
C ALA A 70 -4.35 6.85 -4.81
N LEU A 71 -3.55 7.03 -3.75
CA LEU A 71 -2.94 8.28 -3.25
C LEU A 71 -3.92 9.38 -2.83
N SER A 72 -5.19 9.31 -3.25
CA SER A 72 -6.29 10.12 -2.74
C SER A 72 -6.64 9.71 -1.31
N TYR A 73 -6.59 10.67 -0.38
CA TYR A 73 -6.99 10.49 1.01
C TYR A 73 -7.80 11.69 1.51
N ARG A 74 -8.56 11.49 2.59
CA ARG A 74 -9.19 12.56 3.39
C ARG A 74 -8.95 12.31 4.88
N LYS A 75 -8.98 13.38 5.68
CA LYS A 75 -8.93 13.26 7.14
C LYS A 75 -10.17 12.53 7.65
N ASP A 76 -9.98 11.71 8.68
CA ASP A 76 -11.06 11.23 9.54
C ASP A 76 -11.61 12.42 10.35
N THR A 77 -12.93 12.46 10.56
CA THR A 77 -13.64 13.57 11.23
C THR A 77 -13.66 13.45 12.76
N GLU A 78 -13.43 12.26 13.29
CA GLU A 78 -13.48 11.95 14.72
C GLU A 78 -12.07 11.76 15.30
N ASN A 79 -11.09 11.33 14.49
CA ASN A 79 -9.72 11.10 14.91
C ASN A 79 -8.67 11.72 13.96
N GLN A 80 -8.05 12.82 14.38
CA GLN A 80 -7.11 13.60 13.54
C GLN A 80 -5.80 12.88 13.17
N GLU A 81 -5.48 11.74 13.80
CA GLU A 81 -4.33 10.90 13.43
C GLU A 81 -4.68 9.78 12.44
N LEU A 82 -5.95 9.68 12.05
CA LEU A 82 -6.44 8.76 11.03
C LEU A 82 -6.82 9.49 9.73
N VAL A 83 -6.72 8.76 8.63
CA VAL A 83 -7.15 9.19 7.30
C VAL A 83 -7.86 8.04 6.59
N HIS A 84 -8.91 8.37 5.85
CA HIS A 84 -9.50 7.47 4.87
C HIS A 84 -8.67 7.54 3.59
N THR A 85 -8.15 6.41 3.12
CA THR A 85 -7.42 6.29 1.85
C THR A 85 -8.16 5.34 0.91
N ALA A 86 -8.11 5.60 -0.38
CA ALA A 86 -8.67 4.70 -1.38
C ALA A 86 -7.63 3.65 -1.80
N ILE A 87 -7.99 2.37 -1.64
CA ILE A 87 -7.21 1.23 -2.14
C ILE A 87 -7.89 0.69 -3.39
N ARG A 88 -7.18 0.68 -4.51
CA ARG A 88 -7.57 -0.04 -5.73
C ARG A 88 -7.29 -1.52 -5.49
N VAL A 89 -8.36 -2.33 -5.49
CA VAL A 89 -8.30 -3.79 -5.38
C VAL A 89 -8.46 -4.36 -6.78
N GLU A 90 -7.55 -5.23 -7.21
CA GLU A 90 -7.58 -5.89 -8.52
C GLU A 90 -7.53 -7.43 -8.40
N GLN A 91 -8.21 -8.11 -9.33
CA GLN A 91 -8.11 -9.55 -9.53
C GLN A 91 -8.61 -9.92 -10.95
N LEU A 92 -7.80 -10.63 -11.73
CA LEU A 92 -8.06 -10.90 -13.15
C LEU A 92 -8.31 -9.59 -13.95
N ASP A 93 -9.48 -9.47 -14.59
CA ASP A 93 -9.97 -8.29 -15.31
C ASP A 93 -10.66 -7.27 -14.38
N ARG A 94 -11.08 -7.71 -13.19
CA ARG A 94 -11.88 -6.90 -12.25
C ARG A 94 -11.00 -5.99 -11.42
N HIS A 95 -11.45 -4.75 -11.27
CA HIS A 95 -10.83 -3.77 -10.38
C HIS A 95 -11.88 -2.80 -9.84
N LYS A 96 -11.70 -2.36 -8.59
CA LYS A 96 -12.52 -1.30 -7.97
C LYS A 96 -11.77 -0.68 -6.80
N GLN A 97 -12.02 0.61 -6.54
CA GLN A 97 -11.51 1.29 -5.35
C GLN A 97 -12.45 1.09 -4.16
N TYR A 98 -11.85 0.88 -2.99
CA TYR A 98 -12.52 0.74 -1.70
C TYR A 98 -11.82 1.64 -0.67
N GLU A 99 -12.58 2.15 0.28
CA GLU A 99 -12.09 3.06 1.32
C GLU A 99 -11.60 2.27 2.53
N PHE A 100 -10.43 2.64 3.06
CA PHE A 100 -9.84 2.06 4.27
C PHE A 100 -9.28 3.15 5.18
N VAL A 101 -9.37 2.95 6.50
CA VAL A 101 -8.81 3.85 7.50
C VAL A 101 -7.40 3.40 7.89
N VAL A 102 -6.42 4.29 7.73
CA VAL A 102 -4.99 4.10 8.05
C VAL A 102 -4.47 5.30 8.84
N SER A 103 -3.30 5.19 9.49
CA SER A 103 -2.71 6.36 10.13
C SER A 103 -2.29 7.42 9.10
N LYS A 104 -2.46 8.68 9.51
CA LYS A 104 -1.95 9.86 8.80
C LYS A 104 -0.45 9.74 8.52
N LYS A 105 0.32 9.22 9.48
CA LYS A 105 1.76 8.95 9.39
C LYS A 105 2.09 7.91 8.32
N PHE A 106 1.34 6.81 8.25
CA PHE A 106 1.52 5.81 7.19
C PHE A 106 1.26 6.39 5.80
N VAL A 107 0.20 7.18 5.63
CA VAL A 107 -0.06 7.86 4.34
C VAL A 107 1.00 8.90 4.00
N SER A 108 1.54 9.64 4.97
CA SER A 108 2.71 10.50 4.73
C SER A 108 3.91 9.72 4.19
N ASN A 109 4.18 8.51 4.70
CA ASN A 109 5.25 7.65 4.17
C ASN A 109 4.95 7.21 2.72
N ILE A 110 3.73 6.76 2.41
CA ILE A 110 3.33 6.35 1.05
C ILE A 110 3.42 7.51 0.05
N LEU A 111 3.00 8.72 0.45
CA LEU A 111 3.13 9.92 -0.37
C LEU A 111 4.60 10.32 -0.58
N TRP A 112 5.45 10.18 0.45
CA TRP A 112 6.90 10.41 0.32
C TRP A 112 7.53 9.41 -0.66
N PHE A 113 7.28 8.11 -0.50
CA PHE A 113 7.77 7.09 -1.43
C PHE A 113 7.33 7.37 -2.89
N ASN A 114 6.10 7.85 -3.09
CA ASN A 114 5.60 8.23 -4.42
C ASN A 114 6.22 9.52 -4.97
N SER A 115 6.91 10.32 -4.16
CA SER A 115 7.58 11.55 -4.58
C SER A 115 9.04 11.35 -4.99
N LEU A 116 9.59 10.15 -4.78
CA LEU A 116 10.99 9.83 -5.06
C LEU A 116 11.26 9.67 -6.56
N THR A 117 12.27 10.40 -7.05
CA THR A 117 12.73 10.34 -8.45
C THR A 117 14.00 9.50 -8.63
N ASP A 118 14.75 9.26 -7.56
CA ASP A 118 15.84 8.29 -7.48
C ASP A 118 15.79 7.50 -6.16
N LYS A 119 16.67 6.50 -6.00
CA LYS A 119 16.62 5.53 -4.90
C LYS A 119 17.59 5.78 -3.73
N LYS A 120 18.35 6.88 -3.72
CA LYS A 120 19.41 7.13 -2.70
C LYS A 120 18.90 7.08 -1.27
N ASP A 121 17.77 7.74 -1.00
CA ASP A 121 17.21 7.85 0.36
C ASP A 121 16.55 6.55 0.86
N ILE A 122 16.42 5.54 -0.01
CA ILE A 122 15.72 4.27 0.25
C ILE A 122 16.57 3.03 0.01
N GLU A 123 17.84 3.14 -0.42
CA GLU A 123 18.71 1.97 -0.63
C GLU A 123 18.77 1.00 0.58
N PRO A 124 18.78 1.46 1.85
CA PRO A 124 18.75 0.59 3.02
C PRO A 124 17.41 -0.16 3.23
N MET A 125 16.34 0.26 2.55
CA MET A 125 14.99 -0.32 2.63
C MET A 125 14.70 -1.32 1.51
N ILE A 126 15.56 -1.43 0.49
CA ILE A 126 15.36 -2.30 -0.66
C ILE A 126 15.50 -3.78 -0.22
N GLU A 127 14.40 -4.53 -0.33
CA GLU A 127 14.41 -5.98 -0.11
C GLU A 127 14.92 -6.70 -1.37
N ARG A 128 15.90 -7.59 -1.17
CA ARG A 128 16.63 -8.33 -2.21
C ARG A 128 16.15 -9.77 -2.33
#